data_AF-A0A7W6R6A7-F1
#
_entry.id   AF-A0A7W6R6A7-F1
#
_cell.length_a   1.000
_cell.length_b   1.000
_cell.length_c   1.000
_cell.angle_alpha   90.00
_cell.angle_beta   90.00
_cell.angle_gamma   90.00
#
_symmetry.space_group_name_H-M   'P 1'
#
loop_
_entity.id
_entity.type
_entity.pdbx_description
1 polymer ?
#
loop_
_entity_poly.entity_id
_entity_poly.type
_entity_poly.pdbx_seq_one_letter_code
_entity_poly.pdbx_strand_id
1 'polypeptide(L)'
;MTLTTLSRRFVVNTILSVSLSMGILQCSSVIALADQGKSPPRNDELKKMLDSGRCDQVWQEVWKVARTGNSETLASIALLLIAYRGLVPPSYFSLSKSAVAEYSVNNFVALILYGRNDEDASQMLRRSGILDDDQMNSVSADDIKHIREVNKCFKSKENTLDLCFDKAIKLKIIPSFEQYIALMDRAPRPAFCLPGKNGP
;
A
#
# COMPACT_ATOMS: atom_id res chain seq x y z
N MET A 1 34.84 -44.74 -24.95
CA MET A 1 35.91 -45.12 -25.91
C MET A 1 35.47 -44.54 -27.25
N THR A 2 36.14 -43.59 -27.91
CA THR A 2 37.52 -43.10 -27.84
C THR A 2 37.54 -41.72 -28.51
N LEU A 3 38.39 -40.82 -28.00
CA LEU A 3 38.92 -39.57 -28.59
C LEU A 3 39.22 -39.70 -30.11
N THR A 4 39.28 -38.69 -30.99
CA THR A 4 39.72 -37.29 -30.93
C THR A 4 39.58 -36.71 -32.34
N THR A 5 39.29 -35.41 -32.51
CA THR A 5 40.06 -34.60 -33.47
C THR A 5 39.95 -33.12 -33.12
N LEU A 6 41.13 -32.53 -32.97
CA LEU A 6 41.41 -31.18 -32.51
C LEU A 6 42.34 -30.56 -33.56
N SER A 7 41.94 -29.47 -34.20
CA SER A 7 42.75 -28.64 -35.12
C SER A 7 41.81 -27.58 -35.71
N ARG A 8 42.09 -26.28 -35.79
CA ARG A 8 43.31 -25.49 -35.59
C ARG A 8 42.90 -24.01 -35.44
N ARG A 9 43.74 -23.25 -34.74
CA ARG A 9 43.71 -21.80 -34.54
C ARG A 9 44.00 -21.00 -35.83
N PHE A 10 43.91 -19.66 -35.68
CA PHE A 10 44.35 -18.54 -36.54
C PHE A 10 43.17 -17.88 -37.31
N VAL A 11 42.89 -16.58 -37.22
CA VAL A 11 43.77 -15.40 -37.25
C VAL A 11 43.15 -14.22 -36.49
N VAL A 12 44.03 -13.48 -35.81
CA VAL A 12 43.92 -12.14 -35.24
C VAL A 12 43.78 -11.08 -36.33
N ASN A 13 42.80 -10.16 -36.27
CA ASN A 13 43.14 -8.74 -36.40
C ASN A 13 42.02 -7.76 -35.99
N THR A 14 42.49 -6.78 -35.23
CA THR A 14 41.90 -5.56 -34.70
C THR A 14 41.64 -4.55 -35.80
N ILE A 15 40.49 -3.85 -35.81
CA ILE A 15 40.43 -2.44 -36.26
C ILE A 15 39.44 -1.68 -35.36
N LEU A 16 39.98 -0.68 -34.65
CA LEU A 16 39.24 0.39 -34.00
C LEU A 16 38.38 1.14 -35.03
N SER A 17 37.13 1.45 -34.69
CA SER A 17 36.53 2.68 -35.19
C SER A 17 35.64 3.31 -34.13
N VAL A 18 36.20 4.33 -33.48
CA VAL A 18 35.49 5.33 -32.69
C VAL A 18 34.82 6.26 -33.69
N SER A 19 33.49 6.24 -33.75
CA SER A 19 32.72 7.30 -34.41
C SER A 19 31.86 8.00 -33.36
N LEU A 20 32.44 9.10 -32.85
CA LEU A 20 31.77 10.16 -32.11
C LEU A 20 30.63 10.69 -32.98
N SER A 21 29.38 10.34 -32.66
CA SER A 21 28.21 11.04 -33.21
C SER A 21 27.61 11.87 -32.08
N MET A 22 28.05 13.12 -32.05
CA MET A 22 27.59 14.18 -31.16
C MET A 22 26.19 14.60 -31.63
N GLY A 23 25.18 13.84 -31.20
CA GLY A 23 23.77 14.19 -31.36
C GLY A 23 23.22 14.67 -30.03
N ILE A 24 23.39 15.96 -29.74
CA ILE A 24 22.76 16.65 -28.62
C ILE A 24 21.26 16.74 -28.95
N LEU A 25 20.53 15.66 -28.64
CA LEU A 25 19.07 15.69 -28.60
C LEU A 25 18.69 16.40 -27.30
N GLN A 26 18.18 17.60 -27.51
CA GLN A 26 17.69 18.55 -26.54
C GLN A 26 16.95 17.85 -25.40
N CYS A 27 17.48 18.06 -24.19
CA CYS A 27 16.78 17.92 -22.94
C CYS A 27 15.43 18.64 -23.03
N SER A 28 14.38 17.92 -23.39
CA SER A 28 13.06 18.26 -22.90
C SER A 28 13.08 17.89 -21.43
N SER A 29 13.51 18.85 -20.61
CA SER A 29 13.28 18.85 -19.18
C SER A 29 11.76 18.73 -19.01
N VAL A 30 11.27 17.50 -18.94
CA VAL A 30 10.01 17.24 -18.25
C VAL A 30 10.27 17.85 -16.88
N ILE A 31 9.63 18.99 -16.63
CA ILE A 31 9.48 19.55 -15.31
C ILE A 31 8.63 18.50 -14.58
N ALA A 32 9.28 17.44 -14.11
CA ALA A 32 8.84 16.80 -12.90
C ALA A 32 8.97 17.91 -11.87
N LEU A 33 7.87 18.63 -11.66
CA LEU A 33 7.63 19.22 -10.35
C LEU A 33 7.73 18.03 -9.40
N ALA A 34 8.94 17.80 -8.89
CA ALA A 34 9.10 17.33 -7.54
C ALA A 34 8.40 18.38 -6.70
N ASP A 35 7.08 18.24 -6.57
CA ASP A 35 6.38 18.71 -5.40
C ASP A 35 7.15 18.05 -4.26
N GLN A 36 8.05 18.82 -3.65
CA GLN A 36 8.83 18.38 -2.52
C GLN A 36 7.79 17.94 -1.51
N GLY A 37 7.60 16.63 -1.41
CA GLY A 37 6.61 16.01 -0.55
C GLY A 37 6.84 16.57 0.83
N LYS A 38 6.02 17.56 1.20
CA LYS A 38 6.01 18.07 2.55
C LYS A 38 5.75 16.84 3.40
N SER A 39 6.66 16.58 4.33
CA SER A 39 6.41 15.63 5.41
C SER A 39 5.01 15.88 5.94
N PRO A 40 4.23 14.84 6.28
CA PRO A 40 2.88 15.02 6.78
C PRO A 40 2.87 16.06 7.91
N PRO A 41 1.78 16.85 8.06
CA PRO A 41 1.66 17.78 9.17
C PRO A 41 1.98 17.07 10.50
N ARG A 42 2.62 17.78 11.43
CA ARG A 42 2.96 17.20 12.75
C ARG A 42 1.71 16.62 13.40
N ASN A 43 1.86 15.56 14.20
CA ASN A 43 0.74 14.83 14.82
C ASN A 43 -0.30 15.75 15.52
N ASP A 44 0.12 16.86 16.12
CA ASP A 44 -0.78 17.84 16.75
C ASP A 44 -1.66 18.60 15.76
N GLU A 45 -1.15 18.89 14.57
CA GLU A 45 -1.89 19.58 13.51
C GLU A 45 -2.91 18.65 12.86
N LEU A 46 -2.51 17.41 12.56
CA LEU A 46 -3.43 16.37 12.10
C LEU A 46 -4.54 16.12 13.12
N LYS A 47 -4.19 16.07 14.40
CA LYS A 47 -5.16 15.94 15.50
C LYS A 47 -6.17 17.09 15.48
N LYS A 48 -5.72 18.35 15.42
CA LYS A 48 -6.63 19.51 15.38
C LYS A 48 -7.57 19.47 14.17
N MET A 49 -7.07 19.06 13.01
CA MET A 49 -7.90 18.93 11.82
C MET A 49 -8.97 17.85 12.00
N LEU A 50 -8.61 16.68 12.54
CA LEU A 50 -9.56 15.61 12.86
C LEU A 50 -10.61 16.06 13.88
N ASP A 51 -10.18 16.71 14.97
CA ASP A 51 -11.07 17.20 16.03
C ASP A 51 -12.02 18.29 15.50
N SER A 52 -11.64 18.99 14.42
CA SER A 52 -12.48 19.99 13.72
C SER A 52 -13.30 19.41 12.56
N GLY A 53 -13.29 18.10 12.36
CA GLY A 53 -14.04 17.44 11.27
C GLY A 53 -13.44 17.56 9.87
N ARG A 54 -12.22 18.10 9.72
CA ARG A 54 -11.50 18.31 8.43
C ARG A 54 -10.82 17.02 7.92
N CYS A 55 -11.55 15.90 7.92
CA CYS A 55 -11.02 14.58 7.54
C CYS A 55 -10.60 14.46 6.07
N ASP A 56 -11.26 15.20 5.17
CA ASP A 56 -10.90 15.31 3.76
C ASP A 56 -9.48 15.87 3.58
N GLN A 57 -9.15 16.92 4.33
CA GLN A 57 -7.85 17.57 4.28
C GLN A 57 -6.78 16.74 4.97
N VAL A 58 -7.11 16.12 6.11
CA VAL A 58 -6.23 15.15 6.77
C VAL A 58 -5.85 14.04 5.80
N TRP A 59 -6.84 13.46 5.09
CA TRP A 59 -6.58 12.46 4.08
C TRP A 59 -5.66 12.99 2.98
N GLN A 60 -5.94 14.16 2.40
CA GLN A 60 -5.10 14.72 1.34
C GLN A 60 -3.63 14.89 1.77
N GLU A 61 -3.38 15.33 2.99
CA GLU A 61 -2.03 15.54 3.50
C GLU A 61 -1.28 14.23 3.72
N VAL A 62 -1.90 13.24 4.38
CA VAL A 62 -1.24 11.95 4.64
C VAL A 62 -1.15 11.10 3.37
N TRP A 63 -2.14 11.20 2.48
CA TRP A 63 -2.22 10.40 1.26
C TRP A 63 -1.14 10.76 0.25
N LYS A 64 -0.72 12.04 0.17
CA LYS A 64 0.41 12.48 -0.67
C LYS A 64 1.69 11.68 -0.40
N VAL A 65 1.92 11.29 0.85
CA VAL A 65 3.09 10.52 1.26
C VAL A 65 2.80 9.02 1.21
N ALA A 66 1.63 8.60 1.69
CA ALA A 66 1.26 7.18 1.69
C ALA A 66 1.28 6.57 0.27
N ARG A 67 0.78 7.29 -0.74
CA ARG A 67 0.73 6.84 -2.14
C ARG A 67 2.09 6.57 -2.78
N THR A 68 3.19 7.02 -2.17
CA THR A 68 4.55 6.72 -2.65
C THR A 68 5.09 5.40 -2.10
N GLY A 69 4.27 4.64 -1.35
CA GLY A 69 4.67 3.39 -0.70
C GLY A 69 5.37 3.60 0.65
N ASN A 70 5.23 4.78 1.27
CA ASN A 70 5.79 5.01 2.60
C ASN A 70 5.06 4.15 3.65
N SER A 71 5.72 3.09 4.13
CA SER A 71 5.10 2.08 4.99
C SER A 71 4.63 2.63 6.33
N GLU A 72 5.41 3.52 6.95
CA GLU A 72 5.07 4.18 8.23
C GLU A 72 3.76 4.99 8.10
N THR A 73 3.62 5.77 7.02
CA THR A 73 2.41 6.58 6.79
C THR A 73 1.21 5.68 6.47
N LEU A 74 1.39 4.63 5.66
CA LEU A 74 0.33 3.65 5.37
C LEU A 74 -0.17 2.96 6.64
N ALA A 75 0.76 2.52 7.51
CA ALA A 75 0.45 1.93 8.80
C ALA A 75 -0.24 2.95 9.72
N SER A 76 0.24 4.19 9.79
CA SER A 76 -0.35 5.26 10.60
C SER A 76 -1.78 5.59 10.18
N ILE A 77 -2.10 5.61 8.88
CA ILE A 77 -3.47 5.80 8.42
C ILE A 77 -4.36 4.67 8.95
N ALA A 78 -3.95 3.41 8.80
CA ALA A 78 -4.72 2.27 9.28
C ALA A 78 -4.88 2.28 10.81
N LEU A 79 -3.75 2.25 11.52
CA LEU A 79 -3.70 2.03 12.96
C LEU A 79 -4.19 3.24 13.75
N LEU A 80 -3.91 4.47 13.32
CA LEU A 80 -4.25 5.67 14.08
C LEU A 80 -5.51 6.35 13.55
N LEU A 81 -5.54 6.62 12.25
CA LEU A 81 -6.59 7.49 11.69
C LEU A 81 -7.91 6.74 11.50
N ILE A 82 -7.88 5.55 10.90
CA ILE A 82 -9.07 4.74 10.70
C ILE A 82 -9.51 4.11 12.04
N ALA A 83 -8.64 3.34 12.69
CA ALA A 83 -9.03 2.54 13.85
C ALA A 83 -9.38 3.37 15.10
N TYR A 84 -8.68 4.48 15.36
CA TYR A 84 -8.92 5.29 16.57
C TYR A 84 -9.61 6.62 16.33
N ARG A 85 -9.43 7.25 15.16
CA ARG A 85 -9.98 8.58 14.88
C ARG A 85 -11.21 8.56 13.98
N GLY A 86 -11.65 7.38 13.55
CA GLY A 86 -12.86 7.24 12.74
C GLY A 86 -12.76 7.92 11.38
N LEU A 87 -11.55 8.09 10.86
CA LEU A 87 -11.35 8.54 9.48
C LEU A 87 -11.89 7.46 8.54
N VAL A 88 -12.75 7.86 7.60
CA VAL A 88 -13.23 7.01 6.51
C VAL A 88 -12.59 7.48 5.21
N PRO A 89 -11.84 6.63 4.49
CA PRO A 89 -11.19 7.01 3.22
C PRO A 89 -12.17 7.42 2.11
N PRO A 90 -11.69 8.06 1.02
CA PRO A 90 -12.50 8.44 -0.12
C PRO A 90 -13.14 7.25 -0.83
N SER A 91 -14.43 7.35 -1.16
CA SER A 91 -15.21 6.24 -1.74
C SER A 91 -15.80 6.56 -3.12
N TYR A 92 -16.02 5.51 -3.91
CA TYR A 92 -16.75 5.62 -5.18
C TYR A 92 -18.27 5.65 -5.01
N PHE A 93 -18.75 4.97 -4.00
CA PHE A 93 -20.17 4.76 -3.75
C PHE A 93 -20.58 5.48 -2.47
N SER A 94 -21.85 5.87 -2.42
CA SER A 94 -22.45 6.36 -1.18
C SER A 94 -22.44 5.23 -0.16
N LEU A 95 -21.87 5.47 1.02
CA LEU A 95 -21.88 4.50 2.11
C LEU A 95 -23.13 4.68 2.95
N SER A 96 -23.94 3.62 3.06
CA SER A 96 -24.95 3.54 4.12
C SER A 96 -24.26 3.38 5.47
N LYS A 97 -24.96 3.69 6.58
CA LYS A 97 -24.40 3.51 7.94
C LYS A 97 -23.86 2.10 8.17
N SER A 98 -24.53 1.07 7.66
CA SER A 98 -24.09 -0.32 7.79
C SER A 98 -22.87 -0.64 6.92
N ALA A 99 -22.76 -0.04 5.73
CA ALA A 99 -21.64 -0.26 4.82
C ALA A 99 -20.36 0.46 5.24
N VAL A 100 -20.44 1.53 6.06
CA VAL A 100 -19.24 2.26 6.51
C VAL A 100 -18.30 1.35 7.30
N ALA A 101 -18.83 0.49 8.19
CA ALA A 101 -17.99 -0.37 9.01
C ALA A 101 -17.18 -1.35 8.15
N GLU A 102 -17.83 -2.05 7.23
CA GLU A 102 -17.19 -2.97 6.29
C GLU A 102 -16.17 -2.24 5.40
N TYR A 103 -16.56 -1.08 4.85
CA TYR A 103 -15.68 -0.27 4.02
C TYR A 103 -14.42 0.18 4.78
N SER A 104 -14.57 0.63 6.02
CA SER A 104 -13.43 1.02 6.87
C SER A 104 -12.54 -0.18 7.21
N VAL A 105 -13.11 -1.36 7.48
CA VAL A 105 -12.34 -2.59 7.72
C VAL A 105 -11.53 -2.99 6.49
N ASN A 106 -12.15 -2.97 5.30
CA ASN A 106 -11.46 -3.31 4.05
C ASN A 106 -10.28 -2.37 3.76
N ASN A 107 -10.47 -1.07 4.00
CA ASN A 107 -9.38 -0.09 3.86
C ASN A 107 -8.30 -0.26 4.93
N PHE A 108 -8.69 -0.52 6.18
CA PHE A 108 -7.74 -0.83 7.26
C PHE A 108 -6.85 -2.02 6.88
N VAL A 109 -7.45 -3.12 6.42
CA VAL A 109 -6.73 -4.33 5.98
C VAL A 109 -5.80 -4.03 4.80
N ALA A 110 -6.27 -3.29 3.79
CA ALA A 110 -5.43 -2.94 2.65
C ALA A 110 -4.22 -2.10 3.07
N LEU A 111 -4.46 -1.01 3.82
CA LEU A 111 -3.43 -0.08 4.25
C LEU A 111 -2.41 -0.73 5.19
N ILE A 112 -2.82 -1.58 6.13
CA ILE A 112 -1.86 -2.27 7.00
C ILE A 112 -0.99 -3.25 6.23
N LEU A 113 -1.54 -3.92 5.20
CA LEU A 113 -0.80 -4.83 4.33
C LEU A 113 0.19 -4.10 3.42
N TYR A 114 -0.16 -2.93 2.91
CA TYR A 114 0.80 -2.07 2.20
C TYR A 114 1.84 -1.47 3.14
N GLY A 115 1.45 -1.20 4.39
CA GLY A 115 2.31 -0.71 5.47
C GLY A 115 3.13 -1.78 6.19
N ARG A 116 3.06 -3.06 5.81
CA ARG A 116 3.63 -4.21 6.56
C ARG A 116 5.11 -4.15 6.95
N ASN A 117 5.90 -3.28 6.33
CA ASN A 117 7.32 -3.08 6.66
C ASN A 117 7.52 -2.11 7.85
N ASP A 118 6.45 -1.42 8.27
CA ASP A 118 6.39 -0.73 9.55
C ASP A 118 6.38 -1.71 10.71
N GLU A 119 7.04 -1.36 11.81
CA GLU A 119 7.23 -2.26 12.96
C GLU A 119 5.89 -2.64 13.61
N ASP A 120 5.02 -1.67 13.90
CA ASP A 120 3.73 -1.93 14.56
C ASP A 120 2.81 -2.74 13.65
N ALA A 121 2.76 -2.40 12.36
CA ALA A 121 2.01 -3.16 11.36
C ALA A 121 2.50 -4.61 11.27
N SER A 122 3.82 -4.80 11.20
CA SER A 122 4.44 -6.12 11.12
C SER A 122 4.08 -6.98 12.33
N GLN A 123 4.18 -6.42 13.55
CA GLN A 123 3.88 -7.13 14.79
C GLN A 123 2.40 -7.48 14.88
N MET A 124 1.52 -6.55 14.51
CA MET A 124 0.08 -6.79 14.48
C MET A 124 -0.28 -7.95 13.53
N LEU A 125 0.27 -7.94 12.31
CA LEU A 125 0.04 -9.02 11.33
C LEU A 125 0.56 -10.36 11.85
N ARG A 126 1.75 -10.39 12.47
CA ARG A 126 2.29 -11.63 13.07
C ARG A 126 1.43 -12.17 14.21
N ARG A 127 0.81 -11.29 15.00
CA ARG A 127 0.00 -11.68 16.16
C ARG A 127 -1.40 -12.12 15.78
N SER A 128 -2.09 -11.30 15.00
CA SER A 128 -3.53 -11.40 14.74
C SER A 128 -3.86 -11.76 13.29
N GLY A 129 -2.94 -11.53 12.35
CA GLY A 129 -3.25 -11.58 10.92
C GLY A 129 -4.00 -10.33 10.48
N ILE A 130 -4.84 -10.44 9.45
CA ILE A 130 -5.60 -9.32 8.89
C ILE A 130 -6.94 -9.09 9.60
N LEU A 131 -7.58 -10.15 10.10
CA LEU A 131 -8.83 -10.11 10.87
C LEU A 131 -8.84 -11.23 11.90
N ASP A 132 -9.29 -10.95 13.11
CA ASP A 132 -9.49 -11.97 14.14
C ASP A 132 -10.82 -12.72 13.93
N ASP A 133 -10.96 -13.91 14.53
CA ASP A 133 -12.12 -14.80 14.29
C ASP A 133 -13.47 -14.10 14.60
N ASP A 134 -13.51 -13.24 15.61
CA ASP A 134 -14.70 -12.45 15.97
C ASP A 134 -15.12 -11.47 14.85
N GLN A 135 -14.16 -10.97 14.07
CA GLN A 135 -14.39 -10.04 12.97
C GLN A 135 -14.83 -10.76 11.69
N MET A 136 -14.56 -12.07 11.57
CA MET A 136 -14.93 -12.88 10.40
C MET A 136 -16.44 -13.13 10.27
N ASN A 137 -17.22 -12.89 11.34
CA ASN A 137 -18.68 -13.10 11.34
C ASN A 137 -19.43 -12.18 10.36
N SER A 138 -18.79 -11.10 9.91
CA SER A 138 -19.34 -10.13 8.96
C SER A 138 -18.92 -10.38 7.50
N VAL A 139 -18.17 -11.45 7.25
CA VAL A 139 -17.54 -11.75 5.96
C VAL A 139 -18.21 -12.94 5.27
N SER A 140 -18.20 -12.97 3.94
CA SER A 140 -18.77 -14.08 3.18
C SER A 140 -18.02 -15.40 3.48
N ALA A 141 -18.72 -16.54 3.43
CA ALA A 141 -18.12 -17.84 3.75
C ALA A 141 -16.92 -18.20 2.86
N ASP A 142 -16.96 -17.80 1.58
CA ASP A 142 -15.88 -18.03 0.63
C ASP A 142 -14.64 -17.19 0.98
N ASP A 143 -14.84 -15.94 1.39
CA ASP A 143 -13.76 -15.05 1.81
C ASP A 143 -13.15 -15.47 3.15
N ILE A 144 -13.95 -16.02 4.08
CA ILE A 144 -13.46 -16.53 5.38
C ILE A 144 -12.35 -17.57 5.18
N LYS A 145 -12.50 -18.48 4.21
CA LYS A 145 -11.46 -19.49 3.93
C LYS A 145 -10.15 -18.84 3.50
N HIS A 146 -10.21 -17.91 2.55
CA HIS A 146 -9.02 -17.19 2.06
C HIS A 146 -8.37 -16.34 3.17
N ILE A 147 -9.17 -15.67 3.99
CA ILE A 147 -8.70 -14.88 5.12
C ILE A 147 -7.98 -15.78 6.14
N ARG A 148 -8.55 -16.93 6.50
CA ARG A 148 -7.89 -17.90 7.41
C ARG A 148 -6.56 -18.39 6.84
N GLU A 149 -6.52 -18.65 5.54
CA GLU A 149 -5.30 -19.07 4.85
C GLU A 149 -4.20 -18.00 4.82
N VAL A 150 -4.57 -16.72 4.74
CA VAL A 150 -3.65 -15.58 4.80
C VAL A 150 -3.22 -15.29 6.24
N ASN A 151 -4.14 -15.35 7.21
CA ASN A 151 -3.84 -15.26 8.63
C ASN A 151 -2.85 -16.32 9.08
N LYS A 152 -3.05 -17.58 8.66
CA LYS A 152 -2.11 -18.67 8.94
C LYS A 152 -0.73 -18.37 8.35
N CYS A 153 -0.68 -17.77 7.16
CA CYS A 153 0.59 -17.35 6.57
C CYS A 153 1.31 -16.34 7.46
N PHE A 154 0.64 -15.25 7.84
CA PHE A 154 1.23 -14.18 8.65
C PHE A 154 1.66 -14.66 10.03
N LYS A 155 0.84 -15.49 10.69
CA LYS A 155 1.13 -16.03 12.03
C LYS A 155 2.26 -17.06 12.05
N SER A 156 2.66 -17.60 10.89
CA SER A 156 3.80 -18.51 10.81
C SER A 156 5.12 -17.74 10.83
N LYS A 157 6.04 -18.13 11.71
CA LYS A 157 7.41 -17.58 11.76
C LYS A 157 8.26 -17.95 10.53
N GLU A 158 7.86 -18.96 9.78
CA GLU A 158 8.59 -19.47 8.61
C GLU A 158 8.35 -18.64 7.34
N ASN A 159 7.22 -17.94 7.26
CA ASN A 159 6.86 -17.14 6.09
C ASN A 159 7.32 -15.70 6.25
N THR A 160 7.77 -15.07 5.16
CA THR A 160 8.00 -13.62 5.13
C THR A 160 6.67 -12.87 5.03
N LEU A 161 6.64 -11.61 5.47
CA LEU A 161 5.44 -10.77 5.32
C LEU A 161 5.09 -10.52 3.85
N ASP A 162 6.11 -10.38 2.99
CA ASP A 162 5.93 -10.22 1.54
C ASP A 162 5.25 -11.43 0.90
N LEU A 163 5.65 -12.65 1.27
CA LEU A 163 5.01 -13.87 0.77
C LEU A 163 3.51 -13.91 1.11
N CYS A 164 3.16 -13.49 2.33
CA CYS A 164 1.78 -13.47 2.79
C CYS A 164 0.98 -12.32 2.18
N PHE A 165 1.62 -11.18 1.92
CA PHE A 165 1.06 -10.07 1.15
C PHE A 165 0.73 -10.48 -0.29
N ASP A 166 1.67 -11.12 -0.99
CA ASP A 166 1.45 -11.62 -2.36
C ASP A 166 0.30 -12.64 -2.40
N LYS A 167 0.21 -13.49 -1.36
CA LYS A 167 -0.90 -14.42 -1.20
C LYS A 167 -2.24 -13.69 -1.04
N ALA A 168 -2.29 -12.60 -0.26
CA ALA A 168 -3.51 -11.81 -0.08
C ALA A 168 -4.00 -11.17 -1.39
N ILE A 169 -3.08 -10.67 -2.22
CA ILE A 169 -3.40 -10.17 -3.57
C ILE A 169 -3.89 -11.31 -4.47
N LYS A 170 -3.18 -12.45 -4.48
CA LYS A 170 -3.54 -13.60 -5.33
C LYS A 170 -4.93 -14.16 -5.00
N LEU A 171 -5.29 -14.16 -3.72
CA LEU A 171 -6.62 -14.58 -3.24
C LEU A 171 -7.67 -13.46 -3.31
N LYS A 172 -7.31 -12.29 -3.88
CA LYS A 172 -8.19 -11.13 -4.07
C LYS A 172 -8.81 -10.59 -2.78
N ILE A 173 -8.14 -10.78 -1.64
CA ILE A 173 -8.55 -10.18 -0.36
C ILE A 173 -8.31 -8.66 -0.41
N ILE A 174 -7.21 -8.25 -1.04
CA ILE A 174 -6.90 -6.86 -1.32
C ILE A 174 -6.52 -6.69 -2.80
N PRO A 175 -6.73 -5.49 -3.39
CA PRO A 175 -6.21 -5.19 -4.73
C PRO A 175 -4.68 -5.03 -4.72
N SER A 176 -4.07 -4.87 -5.91
CA SER A 176 -2.68 -4.40 -5.97
C SER A 176 -2.56 -2.98 -5.41
N PHE A 177 -1.35 -2.55 -5.03
CA PHE A 177 -1.17 -1.20 -4.47
C PHE A 177 -1.48 -0.11 -5.50
N GLU A 178 -1.12 -0.30 -6.77
CA GLU A 178 -1.42 0.62 -7.87
C GLU A 178 -2.93 0.74 -8.12
N GLN A 179 -3.65 -0.39 -8.03
CA GLN A 179 -5.11 -0.40 -8.12
C GLN A 179 -5.73 0.34 -6.95
N TYR A 180 -5.24 0.11 -5.73
CA TYR A 180 -5.69 0.84 -4.55
C TYR A 180 -5.45 2.35 -4.68
N ILE A 181 -4.27 2.76 -5.18
CA ILE A 181 -3.97 4.17 -5.43
C ILE A 181 -4.97 4.76 -6.43
N ALA A 182 -5.18 4.08 -7.57
CA ALA A 182 -6.13 4.54 -8.56
C ALA A 182 -7.55 4.67 -7.99
N LEU A 183 -7.94 3.78 -7.06
CA LEU A 183 -9.23 3.85 -6.40
C LEU A 183 -9.34 5.07 -5.48
N MET A 184 -8.33 5.33 -4.65
CA MET A 184 -8.34 6.46 -3.72
C MET A 184 -8.24 7.81 -4.44
N ASP A 185 -7.43 7.91 -5.48
CA ASP A 185 -7.19 9.16 -6.21
C ASP A 185 -8.39 9.64 -7.03
N ARG A 186 -9.19 8.70 -7.51
CA ARG A 186 -10.30 8.96 -8.44
C ARG A 186 -11.66 8.82 -7.77
N ALA A 187 -11.69 8.60 -6.46
CA ALA A 187 -12.92 8.53 -5.69
C ALA A 187 -13.64 9.90 -5.73
N PRO A 188 -14.87 9.99 -6.25
CA PRO A 188 -15.65 11.24 -6.30
C PRO A 188 -16.11 11.74 -4.93
N ARG A 189 -16.09 10.89 -3.89
CA ARG A 189 -16.53 11.26 -2.55
C ARG A 189 -15.30 11.40 -1.66
N PRO A 190 -15.10 12.58 -1.02
CA PRO A 190 -13.94 12.80 -0.19
C PRO A 190 -13.98 11.94 1.08
N ALA A 191 -12.83 11.83 1.74
CA ALA A 191 -12.76 11.25 3.07
C ALA A 191 -13.61 12.07 4.06
N PHE A 192 -14.13 11.40 5.08
CA PHE A 192 -14.96 12.03 6.11
C PHE A 192 -14.71 11.41 7.48
N CYS A 193 -15.13 12.10 8.54
CA CYS A 193 -15.03 11.58 9.91
C CYS A 193 -16.33 10.88 10.30
N LEU A 194 -16.23 9.72 10.92
CA LEU A 194 -17.32 9.19 11.74
C LEU A 194 -17.49 10.10 12.97
N PRO A 195 -18.74 10.30 13.44
CA PRO A 195 -18.95 10.97 14.73
C PRO A 195 -18.24 10.16 15.81
N GLY A 196 -17.33 10.81 16.55
CA GLY A 196 -16.54 10.16 17.59
C GLY A 196 -17.42 9.59 18.71
N LYS A 197 -16.89 8.62 19.47
CA LYS A 197 -17.51 8.19 20.74
C LYS A 197 -17.59 9.33 21.77
N ASN A 198 -16.69 10.32 21.64
CA ASN A 198 -16.71 11.59 22.33
C ASN A 198 -16.98 12.67 21.29
N GLY A 199 -18.22 12.81 20.82
CA GLY A 199 -18.57 13.92 19.93
C GLY A 199 -18.20 15.28 20.53
N PRO A 200 -18.43 16.39 19.81
CA PRO A 200 -18.78 17.60 20.54
C PRO A 200 -19.92 17.31 21.55
#